data_AF-A0A9P5Y083-F1
#
_entry.id   AF-A0A9P5Y083-F1
#
_cell.length_a   1.000
_cell.length_b   1.000
_cell.length_c   1.000
_cell.angle_alpha   90.00
_cell.angle_beta   90.00
_cell.angle_gamma   90.00
#
_symmetry.space_group_name_H-M   'P 1'
#
loop_
_entity.id
_entity.type
_entity.pdbx_description
1 polymer ?
#
loop_
_entity_poly.entity_id
_entity_poly.type
_entity_poly.pdbx_seq_one_letter_code
_entity_poly.pdbx_strand_id
1 'polypeptide(L)'
;MDQPSLPSRTSTSDPPVQTQGPIPLFDAHLRVLSDSYLSFFQERKRIEEIYVESLTKLHRKIKSVDQYLDDRDLSTTRSAWSEVRDNVERG
;
A
#
# COMPACT_ATOMS: atom_id res chain seq x y z
N MET A 1 14.13 56.61 33.43
CA MET A 1 13.46 55.43 34.01
C MET A 1 12.28 55.11 33.13
N ASP A 2 12.39 53.98 32.45
CA ASP A 2 11.45 53.42 31.49
C ASP A 2 10.14 52.95 32.16
N GLN A 3 9.02 53.17 31.48
CA GLN A 3 7.87 52.27 31.58
C GLN A 3 7.29 52.08 30.17
N PRO A 4 7.55 50.94 29.50
CA PRO A 4 6.90 50.68 28.22
C PRO A 4 5.42 50.37 28.46
N SER A 5 4.54 51.11 27.78
CA SER A 5 3.13 50.78 27.66
C SER A 5 3.00 49.42 26.97
N LEU A 6 2.53 48.41 27.70
CA LEU A 6 2.17 47.11 27.13
C LEU A 6 1.03 47.33 26.11
N PRO A 7 1.11 46.80 24.89
CA PRO A 7 -0.04 46.76 24.00
C PRO A 7 -1.12 45.91 24.68
N SER A 8 -2.30 46.50 24.85
CA SER A 8 -3.51 45.81 25.29
C SER A 8 -3.66 44.54 24.46
N ARG A 9 -3.46 43.38 25.09
CA ARG A 9 -3.78 42.09 24.49
C ARG A 9 -5.23 42.16 24.04
N THR A 10 -5.44 42.12 22.73
CA THR A 10 -6.75 41.98 22.11
C THR A 10 -7.50 40.87 22.84
N SER A 11 -8.54 41.25 23.58
CA SER A 11 -9.49 40.32 24.16
C SER A 11 -10.24 39.67 23.02
N THR A 12 -9.83 38.49 22.59
CA THR A 12 -10.63 37.61 21.73
C THR A 12 -11.62 36.86 22.61
N SER A 13 -12.56 37.59 23.18
CA SER A 13 -13.83 37.02 23.62
C SER A 13 -14.69 36.80 22.36
N ASP A 14 -14.44 35.67 21.67
CA ASP A 14 -15.48 34.84 21.05
C ASP A 14 -14.89 33.45 20.63
N PRO A 15 -15.62 32.33 20.83
CA PRO A 15 -15.05 30.98 20.85
C PRO A 15 -14.96 30.31 19.46
N PRO A 16 -14.04 29.35 19.29
CA PRO A 16 -14.51 27.99 18.99
C PRO A 16 -13.90 27.00 20.00
N VAL A 17 -14.30 27.13 21.27
CA VAL A 17 -14.01 26.11 22.31
C VAL A 17 -14.71 24.78 21.97
N GLN A 18 -15.59 24.74 20.97
CA GLN A 18 -16.23 23.51 20.51
C GLN A 18 -15.27 22.49 19.86
N THR A 19 -14.03 22.85 19.52
CA THR A 19 -13.03 21.90 18.97
C THR A 19 -11.91 21.53 19.93
N GLN A 20 -11.82 22.17 21.10
CA GLN A 20 -10.74 21.94 22.08
C GLN A 20 -11.17 21.04 23.25
N GLY A 21 -12.39 20.53 23.23
CA GLY A 21 -12.85 19.54 24.21
C GLY A 21 -12.29 18.14 23.91
N PRO A 22 -12.13 17.28 24.93
CA PRO A 22 -11.62 15.92 24.76
C PRO A 22 -12.47 15.07 23.80
N ILE A 23 -13.79 15.31 23.73
CA ILE A 23 -14.71 14.60 22.83
C ILE A 23 -14.48 15.01 21.35
N PRO A 24 -14.54 16.30 20.97
CA PRO A 24 -14.19 16.74 19.60
C PRO A 24 -12.80 16.32 19.13
N LEU A 25 -11.80 16.31 20.02
CA LEU A 25 -10.44 15.85 19.71
C LEU A 25 -10.41 14.34 19.45
N PHE A 26 -11.13 13.56 20.27
CA PHE A 26 -11.28 12.13 20.06
C PHE A 26 -11.97 11.82 18.73
N ASP A 27 -13.04 12.53 18.39
CA ASP A 27 -13.75 12.39 17.12
C ASP A 27 -12.85 12.74 15.92
N ALA A 28 -12.00 13.76 16.06
CA ALA A 28 -11.02 14.11 15.03
C ALA A 28 -9.97 13.01 14.83
N HIS A 29 -9.43 12.45 15.92
CA HIS A 29 -8.48 11.33 15.84
C HIS A 29 -9.13 10.06 15.26
N LEU A 30 -10.38 9.77 15.62
CA LEU A 30 -11.14 8.66 15.04
C LEU A 30 -11.30 8.81 13.53
N ARG A 31 -11.63 10.01 13.04
CA ARG A 31 -11.71 10.27 11.59
C ARG A 31 -10.36 10.08 10.89
N VAL A 32 -9.26 10.52 11.49
CA VAL A 32 -7.92 10.30 10.91
C VAL A 32 -7.61 8.80 10.81
N LEU A 33 -7.97 8.03 11.83
CA LEU A 33 -7.79 6.58 11.83
C LEU A 33 -8.68 5.88 10.80
N SER A 34 -9.96 6.26 10.67
CA SER A 34 -10.86 5.64 9.70
C SER A 34 -10.53 6.04 8.26
N ASP A 35 -10.39 7.35 8.03
CA ASP A 35 -10.43 7.92 6.69
C ASP A 35 -9.05 7.89 6.03
N SER A 36 -7.99 8.07 6.81
CA SER A 36 -6.62 8.08 6.29
C SER A 36 -5.91 6.75 6.51
N TYR A 37 -5.93 6.23 7.75
CA TYR A 37 -5.13 5.05 8.09
C TYR A 37 -5.77 3.77 7.56
N LEU A 38 -7.02 3.49 7.93
CA LEU A 38 -7.70 2.26 7.51
C LEU A 38 -7.93 2.21 5.99
N SER A 39 -8.35 3.32 5.38
CA SER A 39 -8.51 3.42 3.93
C SER A 39 -7.20 3.09 3.19
N PHE A 40 -6.05 3.56 3.68
CA PHE A 40 -4.75 3.27 3.06
C PHE A 40 -4.44 1.77 3.05
N PHE A 41 -4.67 1.07 4.16
CA PHE A 41 -4.43 -0.38 4.23
C PHE A 41 -5.41 -1.18 3.40
N GLN A 42 -6.67 -0.76 3.35
CA GLN A 42 -7.67 -1.40 2.48
C GLN A 42 -7.30 -1.27 1.01
N GLU A 43 -6.86 -0.09 0.58
CA GLU A 43 -6.41 0.10 -0.81
C GLU A 43 -5.12 -0.67 -1.10
N ARG A 44 -4.15 -0.65 -0.19
CA ARG A 44 -2.94 -1.45 -0.32
C ARG A 44 -3.26 -2.94 -0.46
N LYS A 45 -4.15 -3.46 0.39
CA LYS A 45 -4.59 -4.86 0.34
C LYS A 45 -5.23 -5.17 -1.02
N ARG A 46 -6.14 -4.31 -1.49
CA ARG A 46 -6.80 -4.47 -2.80
C ARG A 46 -5.79 -4.53 -3.94
N ILE A 47 -4.80 -3.64 -3.95
CA ILE A 47 -3.73 -3.61 -4.96
C ILE A 47 -2.89 -4.90 -4.90
N GLU A 48 -2.50 -5.32 -3.69
CA GLU A 48 -1.72 -6.55 -3.50
C GLU A 48 -2.49 -7.80 -3.96
N GLU A 49 -3.79 -7.89 -3.69
CA GLU A 49 -4.65 -8.98 -4.17
C GLU A 49 -4.67 -9.06 -5.71
N ILE A 50 -4.86 -7.92 -6.38
CA ILE A 50 -4.84 -7.82 -7.85
C ILE A 50 -3.46 -8.19 -8.40
N TYR A 51 -2.39 -7.75 -7.73
CA TYR A 51 -1.02 -8.06 -8.12
C TYR A 51 -0.74 -9.56 -8.04
N VAL A 52 -1.11 -10.20 -6.92
CA VAL A 52 -0.97 -11.66 -6.73
C VAL A 52 -1.77 -12.43 -7.78
N GLU A 53 -3.01 -12.00 -8.07
CA GLU A 53 -3.82 -12.62 -9.11
C GLU A 53 -3.16 -12.50 -10.50
N SER A 54 -2.61 -11.33 -10.81
CA SER A 54 -1.91 -11.06 -12.06
C SER A 54 -0.64 -11.89 -12.21
N LEU A 55 0.16 -12.00 -11.14
CA LEU A 55 1.33 -12.88 -11.09
C LEU A 55 0.94 -14.34 -11.27
N THR A 56 -0.14 -14.79 -10.63
CA THR A 56 -0.64 -16.15 -10.78
C THR A 56 -1.05 -16.45 -12.22
N LYS A 57 -1.74 -15.51 -12.88
CA LYS A 57 -2.10 -15.61 -14.30
C LYS A 57 -0.85 -15.64 -15.20
N LEU A 58 0.12 -14.78 -14.94
CA LEU A 58 1.37 -14.72 -15.69
C LEU A 58 2.14 -16.04 -15.56
N HIS A 59 2.28 -16.57 -14.35
CA HIS A 59 2.94 -17.85 -14.09
C HIS A 59 2.31 -18.99 -14.88
N ARG A 60 0.98 -19.12 -14.84
CA ARG A 60 0.24 -20.12 -15.64
C ARG A 60 0.49 -19.97 -17.14
N LYS A 61 0.51 -18.73 -17.64
CA LYS A 61 0.77 -18.45 -19.06
C LYS A 61 2.19 -18.84 -19.46
N ILE A 62 3.19 -18.50 -18.64
CA ILE A 62 4.59 -18.88 -18.89
C ILE A 62 4.72 -20.41 -18.92
N LYS A 63 4.16 -21.12 -17.93
CA LYS A 63 4.15 -22.59 -17.92
C LYS A 63 3.54 -23.20 -19.18
N SER A 64 2.42 -22.64 -19.65
CA SER A 64 1.78 -23.10 -20.88
C SER A 64 2.63 -22.87 -22.12
N VAL A 65 3.27 -21.70 -22.24
CA VAL A 65 4.19 -21.40 -23.37
C VAL A 65 5.39 -22.33 -23.33
N ASP A 66 5.95 -22.56 -22.14
CA ASP A 66 7.07 -23.47 -21.99
C ASP A 66 6.71 -24.89 -22.40
N GLN A 67 5.59 -25.44 -21.91
CA GLN A 67 5.16 -26.79 -22.29
C GLN A 67 4.97 -26.91 -23.80
N TYR A 68 4.39 -25.88 -24.43
CA TYR A 68 4.26 -25.82 -25.88
C TYR A 68 5.61 -25.83 -26.61
N LEU A 69 6.63 -25.18 -26.06
CA LEU A 69 7.98 -25.20 -26.61
C LEU A 69 8.69 -26.52 -26.36
N ASP A 70 8.48 -27.16 -25.20
CA ASP A 70 9.02 -28.49 -24.89
C ASP A 70 8.55 -29.53 -25.91
N ASP A 71 7.31 -29.43 -26.39
CA ASP A 71 6.75 -30.35 -27.39
C ASP A 71 7.27 -30.10 -28.82
N ARG A 72 7.72 -28.87 -29.14
CA ARG A 72 8.01 -28.46 -30.53
C ARG A 72 9.49 -28.18 -30.80
N ASP A 73 10.25 -27.77 -29.79
CA ASP A 73 11.66 -27.44 -29.90
C ASP A 73 12.52 -28.55 -29.30
N LEU A 74 13.08 -29.39 -30.18
CA LEU A 74 13.96 -30.51 -29.83
C LEU A 74 15.44 -30.08 -29.74
N SER A 75 15.72 -28.78 -29.64
CA SER A 75 17.09 -28.29 -29.50
C SER A 75 17.69 -28.70 -28.16
N THR A 76 19.00 -28.94 -28.16
CA THR A 76 19.76 -29.22 -26.93
C THR A 76 19.69 -28.05 -25.93
N THR A 77 19.57 -26.81 -26.44
CA THR A 77 19.33 -25.61 -25.62
C THR A 77 17.99 -25.70 -24.88
N ARG A 78 16.92 -26.16 -25.54
CA ARG A 78 15.62 -26.35 -24.90
C ARG A 78 15.66 -27.43 -23.82
N SER A 79 16.32 -28.56 -24.09
CA SER A 79 16.49 -29.62 -23.08
C SER A 79 17.25 -29.14 -21.85
N ALA A 80 18.35 -28.40 -22.03
CA ALA A 80 19.11 -27.81 -20.92
C ALA A 80 18.27 -26.80 -20.11
N TRP A 81 17.45 -26.00 -20.79
CA TRP A 81 16.52 -25.07 -20.11
C TRP A 81 15.45 -25.80 -19.30
N SER A 82 14.91 -26.91 -19.79
CA SER A 82 13.95 -27.72 -19.03
C SER A 82 14.57 -28.24 -17.73
N GLU A 83 15.81 -28.77 -17.80
CA GLU A 83 16.52 -29.26 -16.61
C GLU A 83 16.75 -28.14 -15.57
N VAL A 84 17.15 -26.95 -16.03
CA VAL A 84 17.32 -25.78 -15.14
C VAL A 84 16.01 -25.44 -14.44
N ARG A 85 14.89 -25.37 -15.18
CA ARG A 85 13.57 -25.08 -14.58
C ARG A 85 13.15 -26.15 -13.58
N ASP A 86 13.30 -27.43 -13.92
CA ASP A 86 12.93 -28.53 -13.03
C ASP A 86 13.75 -28.50 -11.72
N ASN A 87 15.00 -28.05 -11.77
CA ASN A 87 15.81 -27.87 -10.57
C ASN A 87 15.37 -26.67 -9.73
N VAL A 88 14.92 -25.58 -10.36
CA VAL A 88 14.36 -24.43 -9.66
C VAL A 88 13.02 -24.76 -8.98
N GLU A 89 12.17 -25.60 -9.59
CA GLU A 89 10.90 -26.01 -8.98
C GLU A 89 11.06 -27.02 -7.84
N ARG A 90 12.21 -27.68 -7.73
CA ARG A 90 12.51 -28.68 -6.69
C ARG A 90 13.13 -28.11 -5.41
N GLY A 91 13.62 -26.87 -5.43
CA GLY A 91 14.22 -26.17 -4.28
C GLY A 91 13.22 -25.30 -3.53
#